data_AF-A0A8S1ITJ4-F1
#
_entry.id   AF-A0A8S1ITJ4-F1
#
_cell.length_a   1.000
_cell.length_b   1.000
_cell.length_c   1.000
_cell.angle_alpha   90.00
_cell.angle_beta   90.00
_cell.angle_gamma   90.00
#
_symmetry.space_group_name_H-M   'P 1'
#
loop_
_entity.id
_entity.type
_entity.pdbx_description
1 polymer ?
#
loop_
_entity_poly.entity_id
_entity_poly.type
_entity_poly.pdbx_seq_one_letter_code
_entity_poly.pdbx_strand_id
1 'polypeptide(L)'
;MLRPFQSRPLATNGHKLREDGSRPRPVPTAALKVEKWDERRDGSLSKASVAEKLRKQGYTTNFYTFNPGTVFPDHSHQCHKKDSIVSGRMLFRMKGEEIVLQPGDMLEVPKGATHYAAVVGADPVVFVDASKK
;
A
#
# COMPACT_ATOMS: atom_id res chain seq x y z
N MET A 1 -23.72 -51.65 -62.09
CA MET A 1 -22.41 -51.10 -61.68
C MET A 1 -22.30 -49.70 -62.22
N LEU A 2 -22.51 -48.69 -61.37
CA LEU A 2 -22.61 -47.29 -61.81
C LEU A 2 -21.90 -46.39 -60.78
N ARG A 3 -20.81 -45.75 -61.20
CA ARG A 3 -20.46 -44.39 -60.76
C ARG A 3 -21.45 -43.45 -61.46
N PRO A 4 -21.90 -42.29 -60.93
CA PRO A 4 -21.02 -41.17 -60.52
C PRO A 4 -21.62 -40.24 -59.41
N PHE A 5 -20.88 -39.21 -58.98
CA PHE A 5 -21.28 -37.78 -59.05
C PHE A 5 -20.32 -36.91 -58.24
N GLN A 6 -19.81 -35.85 -58.85
CA GLN A 6 -19.29 -34.68 -58.13
C GLN A 6 -20.39 -33.63 -58.02
N SER A 7 -20.47 -32.94 -56.88
CA SER A 7 -21.13 -31.63 -56.75
C SER A 7 -20.77 -30.97 -55.40
N ARG A 8 -20.15 -29.77 -55.47
CA ARG A 8 -20.06 -28.75 -54.39
C ARG A 8 -21.45 -28.09 -54.16
N PRO A 9 -21.68 -27.10 -53.24
CA PRO A 9 -20.89 -26.51 -52.14
C PRO A 9 -21.69 -26.36 -50.80
N LEU A 10 -21.08 -25.85 -49.71
CA LEU A 10 -21.75 -24.84 -48.86
C LEU A 10 -20.74 -24.02 -48.05
N ALA A 11 -20.87 -22.69 -48.14
CA ALA A 11 -20.18 -21.73 -47.29
C ALA A 11 -20.81 -21.73 -45.90
N THR A 12 -19.99 -21.70 -44.85
CA THR A 12 -20.45 -21.35 -43.50
C THR A 12 -19.64 -20.17 -42.99
N ASN A 13 -20.38 -19.10 -42.73
CA ASN A 13 -19.97 -17.80 -42.27
C ASN A 13 -19.42 -17.91 -40.84
N GLY A 14 -18.10 -17.80 -40.66
CA GLY A 14 -17.46 -17.74 -39.34
C GLY A 14 -17.41 -16.29 -38.87
N HIS A 15 -18.34 -15.91 -38.01
CA HIS A 15 -18.37 -14.62 -37.31
C HIS A 15 -17.05 -14.46 -36.52
N LYS A 16 -16.14 -13.61 -37.01
CA LYS A 16 -14.92 -13.23 -36.28
C LYS A 16 -15.34 -12.35 -35.11
N LEU A 17 -15.49 -12.93 -33.93
CA LEU A 17 -15.53 -12.19 -32.67
C LEU A 17 -14.28 -11.31 -32.62
N ARG A 18 -14.49 -9.99 -32.60
CA ARG A 18 -13.44 -9.01 -32.38
C ARG A 18 -13.07 -9.13 -30.91
N GLU A 19 -11.90 -9.69 -30.61
CA GLU A 19 -11.27 -9.49 -29.32
C GLU A 19 -10.88 -8.01 -29.23
N ASP A 20 -11.57 -7.26 -28.37
CA ASP A 20 -11.19 -5.91 -28.01
C ASP A 20 -9.93 -5.99 -27.13
N GLY A 21 -8.78 -5.97 -27.80
CA GLY A 21 -7.45 -6.02 -27.17
C GLY A 21 -7.07 -4.80 -26.33
N SER A 22 -7.99 -4.22 -25.56
CA SER A 22 -7.65 -3.29 -24.48
C SER A 22 -7.24 -4.10 -23.25
N ARG A 23 -6.00 -4.63 -23.27
CA ARG A 23 -5.33 -4.97 -22.01
C ARG A 23 -5.37 -3.71 -21.13
N PRO A 24 -5.89 -3.77 -19.89
CA PRO A 24 -5.82 -2.62 -19.01
C PRO A 24 -4.34 -2.22 -18.91
N ARG A 25 -4.05 -0.93 -19.16
CA ARG A 25 -2.71 -0.39 -18.97
C ARG A 25 -2.28 -0.74 -17.54
N PRO A 26 -1.08 -1.29 -17.30
CA PRO A 26 -0.59 -1.44 -15.94
C PRO A 26 -0.59 -0.05 -15.32
N VAL A 27 -1.47 0.14 -14.34
CA VAL A 27 -1.49 1.34 -13.51
C VAL A 27 -0.13 1.35 -12.83
N PRO A 28 0.67 2.44 -12.92
CA PRO A 28 1.95 2.48 -12.23
C PRO A 28 1.71 2.26 -10.75
N THR A 29 2.15 1.12 -10.22
CA THR A 29 2.15 0.87 -8.78
C THR A 29 3.07 1.91 -8.17
N ALA A 30 2.49 2.97 -7.62
CA ALA A 30 3.29 4.00 -6.96
C ALA A 30 3.83 3.40 -5.66
N ALA A 31 5.11 3.02 -5.68
CA ALA A 31 5.81 2.38 -4.59
C ALA A 31 5.58 3.06 -3.23
N LEU A 32 5.54 2.24 -2.17
CA LEU A 32 5.46 2.73 -0.80
C LEU A 32 6.64 3.66 -0.49
N LYS A 33 6.34 4.89 -0.07
CA LYS A 33 7.36 5.90 0.24
C LYS A 33 7.73 5.83 1.70
N VAL A 34 8.80 5.10 1.99
CA VAL A 34 9.38 4.98 3.34
C VAL A 34 10.57 5.91 3.48
N GLU A 35 10.49 6.80 4.46
CA GLU A 35 11.61 7.58 4.95
C GLU A 35 12.24 6.87 6.15
N LYS A 36 13.57 6.79 6.18
CA LYS A 36 14.32 6.23 7.31
C LYS A 36 14.74 7.35 8.27
N TRP A 37 14.66 7.09 9.56
CA TRP A 37 15.20 7.96 10.60
C TRP A 37 16.70 8.10 10.44
N ASP A 38 17.22 9.32 10.65
CA ASP A 38 18.64 9.63 10.57
C ASP A 38 19.10 10.10 11.95
N GLU A 39 19.76 9.21 12.69
CA GLU A 39 20.21 9.54 14.06
C GLU A 39 21.27 10.63 14.10
N ARG A 40 22.04 10.82 13.01
CA ARG A 40 23.08 11.86 12.96
C ARG A 40 22.46 13.25 12.83
N ARG A 41 21.37 13.35 12.08
CA ARG A 41 20.65 14.61 11.84
C ARG A 41 19.59 14.89 12.90
N ASP A 42 18.82 13.88 13.25
CA ASP A 42 17.59 14.01 14.04
C ASP A 42 17.78 13.56 15.50
N GLY A 43 18.96 13.05 15.86
CA GLY A 43 19.28 12.53 17.20
C GLY A 43 18.66 11.16 17.48
N SER A 44 18.68 10.73 18.74
CA SER A 44 18.13 9.44 19.16
C SER A 44 16.66 9.29 18.78
N LEU A 45 16.28 8.11 18.28
CA LEU A 45 14.90 7.79 17.95
C LEU A 45 14.03 7.75 19.22
N SER A 46 13.02 8.62 19.28
CA SER A 46 12.05 8.66 20.37
C SER A 46 10.73 9.24 19.88
N LYS A 47 9.65 9.03 20.65
CA LYS A 47 8.34 9.69 20.38
C LYS A 47 8.49 11.21 20.26
N ALA A 48 9.31 11.81 21.12
CA ALA A 48 9.50 13.25 21.18
C ALA A 48 10.24 13.78 19.94
N SER A 49 11.37 13.16 19.57
CA SER A 49 12.15 13.58 18.39
C SER A 49 11.37 13.37 17.09
N VAL A 50 10.67 12.24 16.95
CA VAL A 50 9.79 11.97 15.79
C VAL A 50 8.69 13.02 15.69
N ALA A 51 8.00 13.32 16.80
CA ALA A 51 6.94 14.31 16.79
C ALA A 51 7.46 15.73 16.51
N GLU A 52 8.61 16.10 17.04
CA GLU A 52 9.24 17.38 16.74
C GLU A 52 9.53 17.53 15.24
N LYS A 53 10.13 16.50 14.62
CA LYS A 53 10.38 16.48 13.18
C LYS A 53 9.10 16.61 12.37
N LEU A 54 8.07 15.84 12.69
CA LEU A 54 6.79 15.86 11.96
C LEU A 54 6.05 17.18 12.16
N ARG A 55 6.12 17.79 13.34
CA ARG A 55 5.58 19.14 13.59
C ARG A 55 6.30 20.22 12.77
N LYS A 56 7.64 20.14 12.63
CA LYS A 56 8.40 21.04 11.73
C LYS A 56 7.99 20.87 10.26
N GLN A 57 7.51 19.69 9.87
CA GLN A 57 6.94 19.40 8.55
C GLN A 57 5.46 19.82 8.41
N GLY A 58 4.85 20.43 9.43
CA GLY A 58 3.47 20.93 9.43
C GLY A 58 2.40 19.88 9.78
N TYR A 59 2.79 18.73 10.34
CA TYR A 59 1.83 17.72 10.81
C TYR A 59 1.40 17.97 12.25
N THR A 60 0.18 17.53 12.58
CA THR A 60 -0.28 17.30 13.95
C THR A 60 -0.03 15.84 14.31
N THR A 61 0.45 15.56 15.52
CA THR A 61 0.88 14.21 15.92
C THR A 61 0.11 13.67 17.13
N ASN A 62 -0.29 12.40 17.05
CA ASN A 62 -0.80 11.60 18.15
C ASN A 62 0.10 10.38 18.38
N PHE A 63 0.07 9.84 19.60
CA PHE A 63 0.87 8.67 19.98
C PHE A 63 -0.03 7.51 20.34
N TYR A 64 0.31 6.33 19.83
CA TYR A 64 -0.37 5.09 20.16
C TYR A 64 0.63 4.01 20.54
N THR A 65 0.16 3.03 21.30
CA THR A 65 0.88 1.78 21.53
C THR A 65 -0.08 0.64 21.19
N PHE A 66 0.33 -0.19 20.24
CA PHE A 66 -0.48 -1.31 19.76
C PHE A 66 0.14 -2.62 20.22
N ASN A 67 -0.65 -3.46 20.88
CA ASN A 67 -0.18 -4.75 21.37
C ASN A 67 -0.06 -5.77 20.22
N PRO A 68 0.76 -6.83 20.41
CA PRO A 68 0.78 -7.97 19.49
C PRO A 68 -0.63 -8.48 19.17
N GLY A 69 -0.88 -8.81 17.90
CA GLY A 69 -2.19 -9.24 17.42
C GLY A 69 -3.16 -8.09 17.06
N THR A 70 -2.80 -6.83 17.28
CA THR A 70 -3.62 -5.69 16.80
C THR A 70 -3.64 -5.66 15.27
N VAL A 71 -4.84 -5.61 14.70
CA VAL A 71 -5.07 -5.54 13.26
C VAL A 71 -5.98 -4.36 12.94
N PHE A 72 -5.60 -3.60 11.92
CA PHE A 72 -6.39 -2.56 11.27
C PHE A 72 -6.74 -3.07 9.86
N PRO A 73 -7.97 -3.58 9.66
CA PRO A 73 -8.45 -4.00 8.34
C PRO A 73 -8.37 -2.86 7.32
N ASP A 74 -8.62 -3.16 6.04
CA ASP A 74 -8.63 -2.15 4.99
C ASP A 74 -9.50 -0.94 5.34
N HIS A 75 -8.87 0.23 5.38
CA HIS A 75 -9.53 1.50 5.71
C HIS A 75 -8.86 2.67 4.99
N SER A 76 -9.50 3.84 5.04
CA SER A 76 -8.96 5.08 4.47
C SER A 76 -9.34 6.28 5.33
N HIS A 77 -8.63 7.39 5.13
CA HIS A 77 -8.87 8.65 5.83
C HIS A 77 -8.91 9.83 4.87
N GLN A 78 -9.58 10.91 5.27
CA GLN A 78 -9.72 12.13 4.48
C GLN A 78 -8.58 13.15 4.69
N CYS A 79 -7.48 12.73 5.31
CA CYS A 79 -6.27 13.52 5.54
C CYS A 79 -5.03 12.79 4.99
N HIS A 80 -3.96 13.53 4.74
CA HIS A 80 -2.65 12.94 4.48
C HIS A 80 -2.01 12.55 5.80
N LYS A 81 -1.43 11.34 5.86
CA LYS A 81 -0.71 10.88 7.05
C LYS A 81 0.76 10.57 6.77
N LYS A 82 1.56 10.61 7.84
CA LYS A 82 2.91 10.05 7.90
C LYS A 82 3.02 9.20 9.16
N ASP A 83 2.92 7.90 8.97
CA ASP A 83 2.84 6.90 10.03
C ASP A 83 4.25 6.43 10.39
N SER A 84 4.64 6.55 11.66
CA SER A 84 6.04 6.37 12.08
C SER A 84 6.20 5.33 13.19
N ILE A 85 7.18 4.44 13.07
CA ILE A 85 7.48 3.39 14.06
C ILE A 85 8.64 3.82 14.95
N VAL A 86 8.41 3.89 16.26
CA VAL A 86 9.47 4.17 17.26
C VAL A 86 10.04 2.88 17.82
N SER A 87 9.20 1.87 18.03
CA SER A 87 9.61 0.53 18.46
C SER A 87 8.61 -0.52 17.96
N GLY A 88 8.99 -1.80 18.01
CA GLY A 88 8.18 -2.89 17.47
C GLY A 88 8.20 -2.91 15.94
N ARG A 89 7.33 -3.75 15.35
CA ARG A 89 7.24 -3.89 13.88
C ARG A 89 5.78 -3.93 13.44
N MET A 90 5.49 -3.28 12.32
CA MET A 90 4.15 -3.19 11.78
C MET A 90 4.13 -3.55 10.30
N LEU A 91 3.32 -4.54 9.94
CA LEU A 91 2.98 -4.83 8.55
C LEU A 91 2.08 -3.71 8.03
N PHE A 92 2.35 -3.24 6.82
CA PHE A 92 1.54 -2.27 6.11
C PHE A 92 1.27 -2.76 4.69
N ARG A 93 0.02 -2.66 4.23
CA ARG A 93 -0.34 -2.91 2.83
C ARG A 93 -1.05 -1.71 2.27
N MET A 94 -0.62 -1.25 1.10
CA MET A 94 -1.25 -0.14 0.39
C MET A 94 -0.82 -0.21 -1.08
N LYS A 95 -1.73 0.14 -2.01
CA LYS A 95 -1.46 0.14 -3.46
C LYS A 95 -0.95 -1.20 -4.01
N GLY A 96 -1.41 -2.32 -3.45
CA GLY A 96 -0.97 -3.66 -3.89
C GLY A 96 0.45 -4.04 -3.47
N GLU A 97 1.11 -3.22 -2.66
CA GLU A 97 2.40 -3.51 -2.05
C GLU A 97 2.24 -3.81 -0.56
N GLU A 98 3.19 -4.59 -0.03
CA GLU A 98 3.27 -4.99 1.37
C GLU A 98 4.69 -4.70 1.89
N ILE A 99 4.77 -4.15 3.10
CA ILE A 99 6.05 -3.90 3.77
C ILE A 99 5.92 -4.09 5.28
N VAL A 100 6.99 -4.58 5.93
CA VAL A 100 7.10 -4.53 7.40
C VAL A 100 7.95 -3.33 7.80
N LEU A 101 7.30 -2.32 8.36
CA LEU A 101 7.95 -1.14 8.92
C LEU A 101 8.68 -1.50 10.22
N GLN A 102 9.93 -1.05 10.32
CA GLN A 102 10.83 -1.24 11.45
C GLN A 102 10.97 0.05 12.27
N PRO A 103 11.55 0.00 13.49
CA PRO A 103 11.88 1.21 14.24
C PRO A 103 12.71 2.19 13.40
N GLY A 104 12.25 3.44 13.34
CA GLY A 104 12.82 4.50 12.52
C GLY A 104 12.16 4.68 11.16
N ASP A 105 11.25 3.79 10.76
CA ASP A 105 10.55 3.91 9.49
C ASP A 105 9.37 4.87 9.61
N MET A 106 9.22 5.72 8.60
CA MET A 106 8.11 6.67 8.45
C MET A 106 7.50 6.50 7.06
N LEU A 107 6.24 6.10 6.98
CA LEU A 107 5.53 5.83 5.73
C LEU A 107 4.50 6.92 5.43
N GLU A 108 4.54 7.48 4.22
CA GLU A 108 3.49 8.39 3.77
C GLU A 108 2.23 7.62 3.34
N VAL A 109 1.08 8.02 3.88
CA VAL A 109 -0.24 7.51 3.52
C VAL A 109 -1.02 8.65 2.86
N PRO A 110 -1.20 8.63 1.53
CA PRO A 110 -1.96 9.65 0.83
C PRO A 110 -3.43 9.68 1.28
N LYS A 111 -4.03 10.87 1.27
CA LYS A 111 -5.46 11.05 1.49
C LYS A 111 -6.27 10.12 0.58
N GLY A 112 -7.24 9.42 1.16
CA GLY A 112 -8.13 8.50 0.46
C GLY A 112 -7.49 7.17 0.03
N ALA A 113 -6.20 6.94 0.31
CA ALA A 113 -5.58 5.65 0.00
C ALA A 113 -6.08 4.57 0.97
N THR A 114 -6.68 3.51 0.43
CA THR A 114 -7.00 2.30 1.21
C THR A 114 -5.71 1.62 1.65
N HIS A 115 -5.64 1.30 2.94
CA HIS A 115 -4.51 0.62 3.53
C HIS A 115 -4.93 -0.32 4.67
N TYR A 116 -4.09 -1.31 4.89
CA TYR A 116 -4.16 -2.27 5.98
C TYR A 116 -2.91 -2.13 6.84
N ALA A 117 -3.05 -2.32 8.14
CA ALA A 117 -1.91 -2.38 9.04
C ALA A 117 -2.09 -3.45 10.11
N ALA A 118 -1.01 -4.12 10.52
CA ALA A 118 -1.06 -5.08 11.62
C ALA A 118 0.25 -5.11 12.39
N VAL A 119 0.17 -5.25 13.71
CA VAL A 119 1.35 -5.50 14.54
C VAL A 119 1.88 -6.89 14.24
N VAL A 120 3.19 -7.00 13.98
CA VAL A 120 3.87 -8.28 13.74
C VAL A 120 5.00 -8.50 14.74
N GLY A 121 5.11 -9.74 15.24
CA GLY A 121 6.05 -10.11 16.29
C GLY A 121 5.44 -10.12 17.68
N ALA A 122 6.31 -10.25 18.70
CA ALA A 122 5.90 -10.42 20.09
C ALA A 122 5.92 -9.11 20.89
N ASP A 123 6.49 -8.04 20.35
CA ASP A 123 6.64 -6.76 21.03
C ASP A 123 5.55 -5.76 20.62
N PRO A 124 5.06 -4.91 21.54
CA PRO A 124 4.19 -3.80 21.20
C PRO A 124 4.85 -2.81 20.24
N VAL A 125 4.04 -2.21 19.38
CA VAL A 125 4.47 -1.13 18.48
C VAL A 125 4.19 0.21 19.13
N VAL A 126 5.23 1.05 19.29
CA VAL A 126 5.05 2.46 19.62
C VAL A 126 4.97 3.25 18.32
N PHE A 127 3.81 3.85 18.08
CA PHE A 127 3.41 4.45 16.82
C PHE A 127 3.18 5.95 16.96
N VAL A 128 3.72 6.73 16.04
CA VAL A 128 3.37 8.16 15.90
C VAL A 128 2.48 8.31 14.67
N ASP A 129 1.23 8.66 14.93
CA ASP A 129 0.24 9.02 13.91
C ASP A 129 0.37 10.51 13.63
N ALA A 130 0.78 10.89 12.41
CA ALA A 130 0.90 12.28 12.04
C ALA A 130 -0.03 12.59 10.89
N SER A 131 -0.87 13.62 11.02
CA SER A 131 -1.84 14.00 9.99
C SER A 131 -1.83 15.49 9.66
N LYS A 132 -2.17 15.81 8.41
CA LYS A 132 -2.42 17.18 7.92
C LYS A 132 -3.58 17.19 6.93
N LYS A 133 -4.34 18.28 6.93
CA LYS A 133 -5.50 18.46 6.05
C LYS A 133 -5.10 18.79 4.62
#